data_AF-A0A374VF10-F1
#
_entry.id   AF-A0A374VF10-F1
#
_cell.length_a   1.000
_cell.length_b   1.000
_cell.length_c   1.000
_cell.angle_alpha   90.00
_cell.angle_beta   90.00
_cell.angle_gamma   90.00
#
_symmetry.space_group_name_H-M   'P 1'
#
loop_
_entity.id
_entity.type
_entity.pdbx_description
1 polymer ?
#
loop_
_entity_poly.entity_id
_entity_poly.type
_entity_poly.pdbx_seq_one_letter_code
_entity_poly.pdbx_strand_id
1 'polypeptide(L)' 'MWMSIAKGARYACCDNVTFRAMVMQGVIPRYPSLNPNSSREVVSSEDIDAAIRARGAVPALPSPDCVPARRPRRVA' A
#
# COMPACT_ATOMS: atom_id res chain seq x y z
N MET A 1 -1.60 0.78 10.21
CA MET A 1 -0.45 1.71 10.36
C MET A 1 -0.47 2.72 9.23
N TRP A 2 -0.39 4.02 9.55
CA TRP A 2 -0.43 5.10 8.56
C TRP A 2 0.94 5.34 7.92
N MET A 3 0.98 5.58 6.61
CA MET A 3 2.23 5.88 5.90
C MET A 3 2.02 6.78 4.67
N SER A 4 3.08 7.44 4.22
CA SER A 4 3.03 8.22 2.97
C SER A 4 2.82 7.30 1.76
N ILE A 5 2.21 7.82 0.70
CA ILE A 5 1.97 7.08 -0.56
C ILE A 5 3.25 6.40 -1.08
N ALA A 6 4.38 7.11 -1.08
CA ALA A 6 5.67 6.55 -1.53
C ALA A 6 6.16 5.37 -0.67
N LYS A 7 5.87 5.38 0.65
CA LYS A 7 6.17 4.27 1.55
C LYS A 7 5.17 3.13 1.37
N GLY A 8 3.91 3.46 1.09
CA GLY A 8 2.86 2.49 0.73
C GLY A 8 3.19 1.70 -0.54
N ALA A 9 3.75 2.35 -1.55
CA ALA A 9 4.21 1.70 -2.78
C ALA A 9 5.28 0.62 -2.49
N ARG A 10 6.28 0.95 -1.65
CA ARG A 10 7.30 -0.01 -1.21
C ARG A 10 6.71 -1.14 -0.37
N TYR A 11 5.76 -0.83 0.51
CA TYR A 11 5.06 -1.82 1.33
C TYR A 11 4.26 -2.81 0.48
N ALA A 12 3.60 -2.30 -0.57
CA ALA A 12 2.83 -3.11 -1.52
C ALA A 12 3.69 -3.80 -2.58
N CYS A 13 5.02 -3.65 -2.53
CA CYS A 13 5.93 -4.13 -3.58
C CYS A 13 5.50 -3.69 -4.99
N CYS A 14 5.12 -2.41 -5.11
CA CYS A 14 4.50 -1.82 -6.28
C CYS A 14 5.29 -0.56 -6.70
N ASP A 15 5.45 -0.35 -8.01
CA ASP A 15 6.01 0.89 -8.55
C ASP A 15 5.22 2.10 -8.06
N ASN A 16 5.94 3.17 -7.72
CA ASN A 16 5.32 4.38 -7.16
C ASN A 16 4.30 5.01 -8.13
N VAL A 17 4.53 4.91 -9.44
CA VAL A 17 3.60 5.39 -10.47
C VAL A 17 2.30 4.60 -10.43
N THR A 18 2.39 3.26 -10.48
CA THR A 18 1.24 2.36 -10.47
C THR A 18 0.47 2.44 -9.15
N PHE A 19 1.17 2.46 -8.02
CA PHE A 19 0.56 2.61 -6.70
C PHE A 19 -0.16 3.95 -6.56
N ARG A 20 0.45 5.04 -7.02
CA ARG A 20 -0.18 6.36 -7.03
C ARG A 20 -1.40 6.41 -7.94
N ALA A 21 -1.38 5.73 -9.08
CA ALA A 21 -2.57 5.60 -9.93
C ALA A 21 -3.71 4.87 -9.21
N MET A 22 -3.43 3.78 -8.47
CA MET A 22 -4.45 3.09 -7.66
C MET A 22 -5.06 4.00 -6.60
N VAL A 23 -4.22 4.79 -5.94
CA VAL A 23 -4.66 5.78 -4.94
C VAL A 23 -5.54 6.86 -5.58
N MET A 24 -5.12 7.41 -6.72
CA MET A 24 -5.88 8.43 -7.46
C MET A 24 -7.20 7.89 -8.04
N GLN A 25 -7.24 6.62 -8.43
CA GLN A 25 -8.44 5.93 -8.90
C GLN A 25 -9.38 5.50 -7.76
N GLY A 26 -9.00 5.71 -6.49
CA GLY A 26 -9.81 5.33 -5.33
C GLY A 26 -9.78 3.83 -5.00
N VAL A 27 -8.91 3.05 -5.62
CA VAL A 27 -8.71 1.63 -5.29
C VAL A 27 -8.08 1.48 -3.91
N ILE A 28 -7.14 2.36 -3.58
CA ILE A 28 -6.56 2.47 -2.23
C ILE A 28 -6.99 3.82 -1.67
N PRO A 29 -7.83 3.87 -0.61
CA PRO A 29 -8.24 5.13 0.00
C PRO A 29 -7.02 5.89 0.56
N ARG A 30 -7.06 7.21 0.36
CA ARG A 30 -6.08 8.17 0.88
C ARG A 30 -6.75 9.10 1.87
N TYR A 31 -5.98 9.52 2.85
CA TYR A 31 -6.45 10.33 3.96
C TYR A 31 -5.54 11.54 4.13
N PRO A 32 -6.06 12.68 4.58
CA PRO A 32 -5.22 13.80 4.97
C PRO A 32 -4.30 13.37 6.11
N SER A 33 -3.07 13.88 6.12
CA SER A 33 -2.16 13.66 7.25
C SER A 33 -2.78 14.17 8.55
N LEU A 34 -2.59 13.43 9.64
CA LEU A 34 -2.94 13.89 10.98
C LEU A 34 -2.07 15.07 11.45
N ASN A 35 -1.00 15.39 10.72
CA ASN A 35 -0.21 16.57 10.98
C ASN A 35 -0.87 17.79 10.31
N PRO A 36 -1.41 18.76 11.08
CA PRO A 36 -2.14 19.91 10.53
C PRO A 36 -1.28 20.82 9.67
N ASN A 37 0.05 20.75 9.79
CA ASN A 37 1.00 21.53 8.99
C ASN A 37 1.43 20.82 7.70
N SER A 38 0.82 19.67 7.37
CA SER A 38 1.22 18.85 6.24
C SER A 38 0.04 18.50 5.36
N SER A 39 -0.03 19.12 4.18
CA SER A 39 -0.99 18.77 3.12
C SER A 39 -0.69 17.42 2.44
N ARG A 40 0.23 16.62 2.98
CA ARG A 40 0.53 15.29 2.44
C ARG A 40 -0.63 14.35 2.71
N GLU A 41 -0.92 13.54 1.71
CA GLU A 41 -1.85 12.42 1.82
C GLU A 41 -1.12 11.17 2.30
N VAL A 42 -1.80 10.41 3.15
CA VAL A 42 -1.34 9.17 3.73
C VAL A 42 -2.30 8.04 3.40
N VAL A 43 -1.80 6.81 3.45
CA VAL A 43 -2.54 5.57 3.21
C VAL A 43 -2.40 4.66 4.43
N SER A 44 -3.42 3.85 4.71
CA SER A 44 -3.33 2.84 5.77
C SER A 44 -2.78 1.52 5.22
N SER A 45 -1.94 0.85 6.00
CA SER A 45 -1.49 -0.51 5.70
C SER A 45 -2.66 -1.48 5.50
N GLU A 46 -3.75 -1.31 6.24
CA GLU A 46 -4.92 -2.21 6.18
C GLU A 46 -5.66 -2.10 4.85
N ASP A 47 -5.79 -0.88 4.33
CA ASP A 47 -6.38 -0.61 3.02
C ASP A 47 -5.50 -1.15 1.89
N ILE A 48 -4.18 -1.05 2.04
CA ILE A 48 -3.23 -1.65 1.10
C ILE A 48 -3.39 -3.18 1.11
N ASP A 49 -3.41 -3.80 2.29
CA ASP A 49 -3.62 -5.25 2.45
C ASP A 49 -4.98 -5.70 1.90
N ALA A 50 -6.03 -4.89 2.09
CA ALA A 50 -7.35 -5.15 1.54
C ALA A 50 -7.35 -5.06 0.01
N ALA A 51 -6.71 -4.04 -0.57
CA ALA A 51 -6.56 -3.89 -2.01
C ALA A 51 -5.73 -5.01 -2.63
N ILE A 52 -4.66 -5.47 -1.97
CA ILE A 52 -3.85 -6.62 -2.40
C ILE A 52 -4.68 -7.91 -2.39
N ARG A 53 -5.46 -8.14 -1.33
CA ARG A 53 -6.33 -9.31 -1.20
C ARG A 53 -7.48 -9.29 -2.21
N ALA A 54 -8.14 -8.15 -2.37
CA ALA A 54 -9.28 -7.99 -3.30
C ALA A 54 -8.86 -8.16 -4.76
N ARG A 55 -7.63 -7.77 -5.13
CA ARG A 55 -7.07 -7.98 -6.47
C ARG A 55 -6.41 -9.34 -6.67
N GLY A 56 -6.39 -10.22 -5.66
CA GLY A 56 -5.87 -11.58 -5.80
C GLY A 56 -4.35 -11.70 -5.91
N ALA A 57 -3.61 -10.79 -5.27
CA ALA A 57 -2.23 -10.40 -5.59
C ALA A 57 -2.21 -9.36 -6.71
N VAL A 58 -1.84 -8.13 -6.34
CA VAL A 58 -1.36 -7.11 -7.30
C VAL A 58 -0.47 -7.85 -8.30
N PRO A 59 -0.73 -7.76 -9.63
CA PRO A 59 0.08 -8.47 -10.61
C PRO A 59 1.52 -8.16 -10.23
N ALA A 60 2.29 -9.20 -9.90
CA ALA A 60 3.62 -9.08 -9.36
C ALA A 60 4.39 -8.06 -10.22
N LEU A 61 4.55 -6.85 -9.71
CA LEU A 61 5.39 -5.86 -10.37
C LEU A 61 6.83 -6.35 -10.19
N PRO A 62 7.68 -6.16 -11.21
CA PRO A 62 8.92 -6.91 -11.41
C PRO A 62 9.98 -6.57 -10.36
N SER A 63 9.85 -7.13 -9.17
CA SER A 63 10.87 -7.10 -8.12
C SER A 63 10.85 -8.44 -7.40
N PRO A 64 11.60 -9.44 -7.91
CA PRO A 64 11.68 -10.78 -7.30
C PRO A 64 12.23 -10.77 -5.86
N ASP A 65 12.80 -9.65 -5.40
CA ASP A 65 13.34 -9.46 -4.05
C ASP A 65 12.36 -8.82 -3.05
N CYS A 66 11.19 -8.34 -3.51
CA CYS A 66 10.24 -7.69 -2.61
C CYS A 66 9.32 -8.75 -2.00
N VAL A 67 9.79 -9.41 -0.94
CA VAL A 67 8.95 -10.27 -0.10
C VAL A 67 8.07 -9.34 0.76
N PRO A 68 6.75 -9.21 0.51
CA PRO A 68 5.88 -8.55 1.47
C PRO A 68 6.03 -9.31 2.78
N ALA A 69 6.21 -8.61 3.90
CA ALA A 69 6.39 -9.20 5.21
C ALA A 69 5.22 -10.15 5.51
N ARG A 70 5.40 -11.43 5.15
CA ARG A 70 4.43 -12.49 5.41
C ARG A 70 4.30 -12.53 6.91
N ARG A 71 3.18 -12.01 7.43
CA ARG A 71 2.76 -12.31 8.80
C ARG A 71 2.95 -13.81 9.00
N PRO A 72 3.64 -14.25 10.07
CA PRO A 72 3.78 -15.67 10.32
C PRO A 72 2.36 -16.25 10.41
N ARG A 73 2.08 -17.19 9.52
CA ARG A 73 0.86 -18.00 9.55
C ARG A 73 0.89 -18.69 10.91
N ARG A 74 0.05 -18.26 11.86
CA ARG A 74 -0.21 -19.05 13.06
C ARG A 74 -0.78 -20.38 12.58
N VAL A 75 0.06 -21.40 12.55
CA VAL A 75 -0.35 -22.80 12.40
C VAL A 75 -0.75 -23.24 13.81
N ALA A 76 -2.00 -23.68 13.91
CA ALA A 76 -2.71 -24.30 15.04
C ALA A 76 -2.05 -24.23 16.42
#